data_AF-A0A932LPH3-F1
#
_entry.id   AF-A0A932LPH3-F1
#
_cell.length_a   1.000
_cell.length_b   1.000
_cell.length_c   1.000
_cell.angle_alpha   90.00
_cell.angle_beta   90.00
_cell.angle_gamma   90.00
#
_symmetry.space_group_name_H-M   'P 1'
#
loop_
_entity.id
_entity.type
_entity.pdbx_description
1 polymer ?
#
loop_
_entity_poly.entity_id
_entity_poly.type
_entity_poly.pdbx_seq_one_letter_code
_entity_poly.pdbx_strand_id
1 'polypeptide(L)'
;MFPRIILLLVILSVAALVCAQQPPVKVNVINVCTPSADEQKELSSALAKVPAKLTFGTDYEVARGHSTLDQSTAIPGMQPLPPGTTSSADWVRIRREFPESTFFLNAQYSFSVDSKNMIETLALRVRDPKDLMQVSIEDSASNVASPAAMLSSNTPVSRIKLERFGKPSVVLARCSGAEGPATDQTVYEPIFKAATALMSRYRVTLGVSRMVPQELARLGWGTASRTSKKTPPAARKSP
;
A
#
# COMPACT_ATOMS: atom_id res chain seq x y z
N MET A 1 14.12 2.31 -87.11
CA MET A 1 14.29 1.13 -86.23
C MET A 1 15.15 1.58 -85.05
N PHE A 2 14.64 1.42 -83.82
CA PHE A 2 15.07 1.89 -82.48
C PHE A 2 16.58 2.20 -82.28
N PRO A 3 17.03 3.10 -81.34
CA PRO A 3 16.48 3.18 -79.97
C PRO A 3 16.65 4.50 -79.14
N ARG A 4 16.14 4.45 -77.89
CA ARG A 4 16.65 5.05 -76.63
C ARG A 4 16.63 6.57 -76.41
N ILE A 5 15.71 7.03 -75.55
CA ILE A 5 16.04 7.94 -74.44
C ILE A 5 15.30 7.46 -73.19
N ILE A 6 16.07 7.05 -72.18
CA ILE A 6 15.63 6.67 -70.84
C ILE A 6 15.45 7.96 -70.04
N LEU A 7 14.23 8.27 -69.59
CA LEU A 7 13.96 9.38 -68.67
C LEU A 7 14.00 8.83 -67.24
N LEU A 8 15.09 9.09 -66.53
CA LEU A 8 15.26 8.81 -65.11
C LEU A 8 14.48 9.83 -64.27
N LEU A 9 13.39 9.39 -63.65
CA LEU A 9 12.66 10.12 -62.60
C LEU A 9 13.42 9.95 -61.27
N VAL A 10 14.07 11.01 -60.81
CA VAL A 10 14.64 11.10 -59.45
C VAL A 10 13.56 11.67 -58.53
N ILE A 11 12.93 10.81 -57.73
CA ILE A 11 12.00 11.20 -56.66
C ILE A 11 12.84 11.47 -55.41
N LEU A 12 13.09 12.74 -55.12
CA LEU A 12 13.73 13.19 -53.88
C LEU A 12 12.69 13.10 -52.75
N SER A 13 12.70 11.99 -52.00
CA SER A 13 11.84 11.82 -50.83
C SER A 13 12.49 12.51 -49.62
N VAL A 14 11.97 13.67 -49.23
CA VAL A 14 12.35 14.35 -47.98
C VAL A 14 11.73 13.59 -46.82
N ALA A 15 12.51 12.72 -46.17
CA ALA A 15 12.11 12.11 -44.90
C ALA A 15 12.25 13.16 -43.79
N ALA A 16 11.13 13.76 -43.37
CA ALA A 16 11.07 14.56 -42.17
C ALA A 16 11.27 13.65 -40.94
N LEU A 17 12.44 13.73 -40.32
CA LEU A 17 12.69 13.21 -38.98
C LEU A 17 11.83 14.01 -38.00
N VAL A 18 10.63 13.50 -37.69
CA VAL A 18 9.88 13.94 -36.52
C VAL A 18 10.62 13.39 -35.30
N CYS A 19 11.54 14.17 -34.75
CA CYS A 19 12.01 13.98 -33.38
C CYS A 19 10.78 14.13 -32.48
N ALA A 20 10.23 13.00 -32.03
CA ALA A 20 9.20 12.96 -31.01
C ALA A 20 9.78 13.60 -29.73
N GLN A 21 9.56 14.90 -29.54
CA GLN A 21 9.80 15.56 -28.28
C GLN A 21 8.92 14.85 -27.25
N GLN A 22 9.54 14.16 -26.30
CA GLN A 22 8.83 13.54 -25.20
C GLN A 22 8.03 14.63 -24.49
N PRO A 23 6.72 14.43 -24.28
CA PRO A 23 5.87 15.46 -23.68
C PRO A 23 6.40 15.82 -22.29
N PRO A 24 6.35 17.09 -21.89
CA PRO A 24 6.88 17.53 -20.60
C PRO A 24 6.14 16.79 -19.46
N VAL A 25 6.87 15.95 -18.74
CA VAL A 25 6.36 15.22 -17.58
C VAL A 25 6.37 16.17 -16.39
N LYS A 26 5.19 16.64 -15.97
CA LYS A 26 5.05 17.41 -14.72
C LYS A 26 5.10 16.45 -13.53
N VAL A 27 6.24 16.42 -12.85
CA VAL A 27 6.43 15.64 -11.62
C VAL A 27 5.99 16.50 -10.43
N ASN A 28 4.93 16.10 -9.73
CA ASN A 28 4.58 16.69 -8.44
C ASN A 28 5.39 15.99 -7.35
N VAL A 29 6.42 16.66 -6.83
CA VAL A 29 7.20 16.16 -5.70
C VAL A 29 6.37 16.35 -4.43
N ILE A 30 6.07 15.25 -3.73
CA ILE A 30 5.34 15.28 -2.44
C ILE A 30 6.38 15.31 -1.32
N ASN A 31 6.35 16.35 -0.49
CA ASN A 31 7.20 16.40 0.70
C ASN A 31 6.57 15.61 1.85
N VAL A 32 6.95 14.34 1.97
CA VAL A 32 6.38 13.42 2.97
C VAL A 32 7.02 13.55 4.35
N CYS A 33 8.24 14.09 4.45
CA CYS A 33 9.01 14.14 5.70
C CYS A 33 8.84 15.47 6.44
N THR A 34 8.66 16.56 5.71
CA THR A 34 8.52 17.91 6.29
C THR A 34 7.32 18.65 5.69
N PRO A 35 6.08 18.15 5.88
CA PRO A 35 4.91 18.85 5.38
C PRO A 35 4.79 20.25 6.00
N SER A 36 4.39 21.21 5.18
CA SER A 36 4.20 22.61 5.54
C SER A 36 3.17 22.79 6.67
N ALA A 37 3.15 23.96 7.30
CA ALA A 37 2.19 24.27 8.38
C ALA A 37 0.73 24.14 7.92
N ASP A 38 0.43 24.50 6.67
CA ASP A 38 -0.90 24.34 6.09
C ASP A 38 -1.26 22.85 5.94
N GLU A 39 -0.32 22.04 5.44
CA GLU A 39 -0.48 20.58 5.35
C GLU A 39 -0.66 19.93 6.72
N GLN A 40 0.05 20.39 7.75
CA GLN A 40 -0.14 19.94 9.14
C GLN A 40 -1.55 20.22 9.65
N LYS A 41 -2.09 21.41 9.35
CA LYS A 41 -3.45 21.80 9.70
C LYS A 41 -4.47 20.95 8.95
N GLU A 42 -4.25 20.66 7.68
CA GLU A 42 -5.09 19.75 6.90
C GLU A 42 -5.10 18.33 7.48
N LEU A 43 -3.93 17.78 7.79
CA LEU A 43 -3.78 16.47 8.44
C LEU A 43 -4.54 16.42 9.75
N SER A 44 -4.32 17.40 10.63
CA SER A 44 -4.98 17.47 11.94
C SER A 44 -6.50 17.61 11.80
N SER A 45 -6.97 18.46 10.89
CA SER A 45 -8.40 18.66 10.64
C SER A 45 -9.07 17.40 10.08
N ALA A 46 -8.41 16.69 9.17
CA ALA A 46 -8.92 15.45 8.60
C ALA A 46 -9.03 14.33 9.65
N LEU A 47 -8.01 14.17 10.51
CA LEU A 47 -8.04 13.19 11.59
C LEU A 47 -9.11 13.53 12.63
N ALA A 48 -9.34 14.81 12.93
CA ALA A 48 -10.38 15.26 13.86
C ALA A 48 -11.82 14.99 13.37
N LYS A 49 -12.03 14.80 12.06
CA LYS A 49 -13.34 14.40 11.50
C LYS A 49 -13.67 12.92 11.76
N VAL A 50 -12.68 12.10 12.13
CA VAL A 50 -12.90 10.68 12.39
C VAL A 50 -13.71 10.52 13.68
N PRO A 51 -14.88 9.85 13.63
CA PRO A 51 -15.73 9.71 14.81
C PRO A 51 -15.01 9.07 16.00
N ALA A 52 -15.13 9.68 17.18
CA ALA A 52 -14.53 9.15 18.40
C ALA A 52 -15.17 7.80 18.82
N LYS A 53 -16.48 7.67 18.60
CA LYS A 53 -17.25 6.43 18.76
C LYS A 53 -17.53 5.82 17.38
N LEU A 54 -17.02 4.62 17.16
CA LEU A 54 -17.23 3.90 15.92
C LEU A 54 -18.53 3.10 15.99
N THR A 55 -19.45 3.38 15.08
CA THR A 55 -20.67 2.61 14.87
C THR A 55 -20.70 2.21 13.41
N PHE A 56 -20.78 0.91 13.15
CA PHE A 56 -20.83 0.36 11.80
C PHE A 56 -22.22 -0.20 11.51
N GLY A 57 -22.54 -0.30 10.22
CA GLY A 57 -23.66 -1.12 9.77
C GLY A 57 -23.49 -2.59 10.16
N THR A 58 -24.58 -3.35 10.07
CA THR A 58 -24.58 -4.78 10.33
C THR A 58 -23.75 -5.55 9.31
N ASP A 59 -23.81 -5.10 8.05
CA ASP A 59 -23.15 -5.74 6.93
C ASP A 59 -21.65 -5.42 6.92
N TYR A 60 -20.87 -6.43 6.56
CA TYR A 60 -19.42 -6.30 6.43
C TYR A 60 -18.86 -7.27 5.42
N GLU A 61 -17.72 -6.91 4.85
CA GLU A 61 -16.98 -7.73 3.91
C GLU A 61 -15.64 -8.11 4.54
N VAL A 62 -15.30 -9.40 4.44
CA VAL A 62 -13.95 -9.90 4.71
C VAL A 62 -13.46 -10.61 3.46
N ALA A 63 -12.42 -10.05 2.85
CA ALA A 63 -11.75 -10.61 1.70
C ALA A 63 -10.33 -11.03 2.09
N ARG A 64 -9.81 -12.04 1.40
CA ARG A 64 -8.43 -12.49 1.52
C ARG A 64 -7.92 -12.92 0.15
N GLY A 65 -6.63 -12.82 -0.07
CA GLY A 65 -6.05 -13.21 -1.34
C GLY A 65 -4.54 -13.32 -1.30
N HIS A 66 -4.02 -13.82 -2.42
CA HIS A 66 -2.61 -13.94 -2.70
C HIS A 66 -2.32 -13.06 -3.92
N SER A 67 -1.35 -12.16 -3.79
CA SER A 67 -0.89 -11.30 -4.88
C SER A 67 0.50 -11.75 -5.30
N THR A 68 0.72 -11.87 -6.61
CA THR A 68 2.04 -12.11 -7.20
C THR A 68 2.37 -10.99 -8.17
N LEU A 69 3.64 -10.58 -8.17
CA LEU A 69 4.16 -9.68 -9.18
C LEU A 69 4.99 -10.49 -10.19
N ASP A 70 4.57 -10.45 -11.45
CA ASP A 70 5.31 -11.07 -12.55
C ASP A 70 6.60 -10.28 -12.82
N GLN A 71 7.74 -10.98 -12.74
CA GLN A 71 9.07 -10.42 -12.99
C GLN A 71 9.22 -9.81 -14.39
N SER A 72 8.43 -10.29 -15.37
CA SER A 72 8.49 -9.82 -16.76
C SER A 72 7.73 -8.51 -16.99
N THR A 73 6.90 -8.08 -16.03
CA THR A 73 6.11 -6.85 -16.16
C THR A 73 6.96 -5.64 -15.80
N ALA A 74 7.31 -4.83 -16.81
CA ALA A 74 7.99 -3.55 -16.59
C ALA A 74 7.05 -2.56 -15.88
N ILE A 75 7.32 -2.28 -14.61
CA ILE A 75 6.61 -1.25 -13.83
C ILE A 75 7.44 0.04 -13.86
N PRO A 76 6.90 1.15 -14.41
CA PRO A 76 7.61 2.44 -14.40
C PRO A 76 7.99 2.87 -12.99
N GLY A 77 9.26 3.23 -12.79
CA GLY A 77 9.77 3.70 -11.50
C GLY A 77 10.11 2.61 -10.47
N MET A 78 10.00 1.33 -10.83
CA MET A 78 10.43 0.22 -9.99
C MET A 78 11.69 -0.43 -10.58
N GLN A 79 12.70 -0.73 -9.75
CA GLN A 79 13.82 -1.58 -10.18
C GLN A 79 13.30 -2.96 -10.58
N PRO A 80 13.77 -3.54 -11.71
CA PRO A 80 13.45 -4.92 -12.05
C PRO A 80 13.80 -5.87 -10.90
N LEU A 81 12.90 -6.81 -10.60
CA LEU A 81 13.16 -7.83 -9.61
C LEU A 81 14.35 -8.69 -10.06
N PRO A 82 15.27 -9.08 -9.15
CA PRO A 82 16.36 -9.97 -9.51
C PRO A 82 15.85 -11.29 -10.11
N PRO A 83 16.53 -11.85 -11.13
CA PRO A 83 16.09 -13.10 -11.76
C PRO A 83 15.86 -14.22 -10.73
N GLY A 84 14.72 -14.89 -10.81
CA GLY A 84 14.35 -15.98 -9.89
C GLY A 84 13.77 -15.54 -8.55
N THR A 85 13.56 -14.24 -8.31
CA THR A 85 12.89 -13.74 -7.10
C THR A 85 11.38 -13.59 -7.29
N THR A 86 10.58 -14.45 -6.66
CA THR A 86 9.12 -14.30 -6.65
C THR A 86 8.74 -13.24 -5.61
N SER A 87 8.12 -12.14 -6.06
CA SER A 87 7.49 -11.17 -5.17
C SER A 87 6.03 -11.55 -5.00
N SER A 88 5.67 -11.98 -3.80
CA SER A 88 4.32 -12.39 -3.46
C SER A 88 3.92 -11.88 -2.07
N ALA A 89 2.65 -11.57 -1.90
CA ALA A 89 2.10 -11.17 -0.62
C ALA A 89 0.73 -11.83 -0.38
N ASP A 90 0.53 -12.34 0.82
CA ASP A 90 -0.80 -12.72 1.30
C ASP A 90 -1.44 -11.51 1.96
N TRP A 91 -2.75 -11.34 1.79
CA TRP A 91 -3.46 -10.20 2.35
C TRP A 91 -4.86 -10.57 2.85
N VAL A 92 -5.31 -9.77 3.81
CA VAL A 92 -6.66 -9.78 4.37
C VAL A 92 -7.20 -8.36 4.36
N ARG A 93 -8.45 -8.19 3.97
CA ARG A 93 -9.15 -6.91 3.92
C ARG A 93 -10.49 -7.03 4.63
N ILE A 94 -10.74 -6.12 5.56
CA ILE A 94 -11.98 -6.02 6.31
C ILE A 94 -12.60 -4.67 5.97
N ARG A 95 -13.82 -4.67 5.44
CA ARG A 95 -14.56 -3.45 5.11
C ARG A 95 -15.84 -3.40 5.92
N ARG A 96 -16.05 -2.24 6.56
CA ARG A 96 -17.28 -1.89 7.29
C ARG A 96 -17.86 -0.61 6.71
N GLU A 97 -19.17 -0.60 6.48
CA GLU A 97 -19.89 0.62 6.13
C GLU A 97 -20.25 1.40 7.39
N PHE A 98 -20.19 2.72 7.29
CA PHE A 98 -20.75 3.59 8.32
C PHE A 98 -22.22 3.94 8.00
N PRO A 99 -23.02 4.31 9.02
CA PRO A 99 -24.34 4.87 8.82
C PRO A 99 -24.34 6.09 7.89
N GLU A 100 -25.47 6.36 7.23
CA GLU A 100 -25.60 7.48 6.28
C GLU A 100 -25.35 8.86 6.92
N SER A 101 -25.61 8.98 8.23
CA SER A 101 -25.41 10.22 8.99
C SER A 101 -23.94 10.57 9.26
N THR A 102 -22.99 9.69 8.95
CA THR A 102 -21.57 9.94 9.21
C THR A 102 -20.85 10.50 7.99
N PHE A 103 -19.82 11.31 8.25
CA PHE A 103 -18.98 11.92 7.22
C PHE A 103 -18.26 10.91 6.30
N PHE A 104 -17.90 9.74 6.83
CA PHE A 104 -17.25 8.68 6.08
C PHE A 104 -18.29 7.70 5.53
N LEU A 105 -18.01 7.16 4.34
CA LEU A 105 -18.78 6.08 3.72
C LEU A 105 -18.45 4.74 4.37
N ASN A 106 -17.16 4.41 4.39
CA ASN A 106 -16.67 3.16 4.93
C ASN A 106 -15.29 3.28 5.55
N ALA A 107 -14.97 2.28 6.35
CA ALA A 107 -13.62 1.98 6.80
C ALA A 107 -13.18 0.65 6.18
N GLN A 108 -12.03 0.69 5.52
CA GLN A 108 -11.36 -0.48 4.97
C GLN A 108 -10.03 -0.65 5.70
N TYR A 109 -9.92 -1.73 6.46
CA TYR A 109 -8.67 -2.19 7.05
C TYR A 109 -8.07 -3.26 6.16
N SER A 110 -6.78 -3.16 5.84
CA SER A 110 -6.04 -4.20 5.13
C SER A 110 -4.77 -4.55 5.87
N PHE A 111 -4.44 -5.83 5.88
CA PHE A 111 -3.17 -6.35 6.36
C PHE A 111 -2.55 -7.18 5.25
N SER A 112 -1.29 -6.94 4.96
CA SER A 112 -0.52 -7.69 3.96
C SER A 112 0.79 -8.18 4.57
N VAL A 113 1.22 -9.37 4.16
CA VAL A 113 2.45 -9.99 4.59
C VAL A 113 3.18 -10.58 3.40
N ASP A 114 4.45 -10.22 3.25
CA ASP A 114 5.38 -10.83 2.32
C ASP A 114 6.59 -11.43 3.07
N SER A 115 7.63 -11.84 2.34
CA SER A 115 8.84 -12.45 2.93
C SER A 115 9.66 -11.51 3.83
N LYS A 116 9.43 -10.20 3.77
CA LYS A 116 10.23 -9.15 4.40
C LYS A 116 9.40 -8.28 5.35
N ASN A 117 8.19 -7.91 4.94
CA ASN A 117 7.39 -6.88 5.55
C ASN A 117 5.98 -7.39 5.88
N MET A 118 5.47 -6.85 6.98
CA MET A 118 4.05 -6.85 7.29
C MET A 118 3.58 -5.40 7.27
N ILE A 119 2.50 -5.12 6.55
CA ILE A 119 1.96 -3.77 6.39
C ILE A 119 0.48 -3.80 6.73
N GLU A 120 0.06 -2.88 7.59
CA GLU A 120 -1.34 -2.61 7.85
C GLU A 120 -1.74 -1.22 7.39
N THR A 121 -2.95 -1.10 6.88
CA THR A 121 -3.49 0.15 6.38
C THR A 121 -4.95 0.27 6.76
N LEU A 122 -5.32 1.41 7.32
CA LEU A 122 -6.69 1.85 7.54
C LEU A 122 -7.00 2.97 6.54
N ALA A 123 -7.94 2.71 5.64
CA ALA A 123 -8.48 3.69 4.70
C ALA A 123 -9.92 4.06 5.08
N LEU A 124 -10.16 5.36 5.28
CA LEU A 124 -11.47 5.94 5.56
C LEU A 124 -11.92 6.75 4.34
N ARG A 125 -12.92 6.26 3.62
CA ARG A 125 -13.42 6.90 2.40
C ARG A 125 -14.52 7.90 2.74
N VAL A 126 -14.45 9.11 2.19
CA VAL A 126 -15.48 10.15 2.39
C VAL A 126 -16.71 9.84 1.54
N ARG A 127 -17.91 10.07 2.08
CA ARG A 127 -19.19 9.80 1.41
C ARG A 127 -19.43 10.70 0.21
N ASP A 128 -19.39 12.01 0.43
CA ASP A 128 -19.61 13.02 -0.61
C ASP A 128 -18.35 13.88 -0.76
N PRO A 129 -17.32 13.38 -1.46
CA PRO A 129 -16.03 14.05 -1.54
C PRO A 129 -16.15 15.33 -2.36
N LYS A 130 -15.93 16.48 -1.70
CA LYS A 130 -15.67 17.76 -2.39
C LYS A 130 -14.17 17.92 -2.65
N ASP A 131 -13.41 18.08 -1.57
CA ASP A 131 -11.96 18.20 -1.60
C ASP A 131 -11.28 16.93 -1.10
N LEU A 132 -11.61 16.48 0.13
CA LEU A 132 -11.03 15.26 0.71
C LEU A 132 -11.78 14.02 0.23
N MET A 133 -11.04 13.06 -0.31
CA MET A 133 -11.58 11.78 -0.80
C MET A 133 -11.34 10.64 0.20
N GLN A 134 -10.15 10.59 0.80
CA GLN A 134 -9.77 9.49 1.68
C GLN A 134 -8.74 9.94 2.70
N VAL A 135 -8.85 9.41 3.92
CA VAL A 135 -7.78 9.41 4.93
C VAL A 135 -7.21 8.00 4.98
N SER A 136 -5.90 7.86 4.76
CA SER A 136 -5.18 6.60 4.89
C SER A 136 -4.17 6.71 6.02
N ILE A 137 -4.15 5.72 6.91
CA ILE A 137 -3.19 5.60 8.01
C ILE A 137 -2.53 4.24 7.86
N GLU A 138 -1.22 4.20 7.93
CA GLU A 138 -0.42 3.01 7.64
C GLU A 138 0.65 2.82 8.71
N ASP A 139 0.90 1.55 8.99
CA ASP A 139 2.02 1.11 9.80
C ASP A 139 2.64 -0.13 9.14
N SER A 140 3.94 -0.29 9.35
CA SER A 140 4.73 -1.34 8.72
C SER A 140 5.76 -1.85 9.70
N ALA A 141 5.96 -3.16 9.74
CA ALA A 141 7.01 -3.78 10.52
C ALA A 141 7.77 -4.80 9.67
N SER A 142 9.09 -4.80 9.83
CA SER A 142 9.97 -5.85 9.33
C SER A 142 10.43 -6.70 10.52
N ASN A 143 10.80 -7.95 10.26
CA ASN A 143 11.35 -8.87 11.27
C ASN A 143 10.40 -9.22 12.44
N VAL A 144 9.08 -9.10 12.27
CA VAL A 144 8.12 -9.54 13.29
C VAL A 144 7.84 -11.02 13.15
N ALA A 145 7.82 -11.76 14.27
CA ALA A 145 7.67 -13.21 14.29
C ALA A 145 6.32 -13.70 13.73
N SER A 146 5.24 -12.91 13.83
CA SER A 146 3.92 -13.25 13.27
C SER A 146 2.99 -12.03 13.14
N PRO A 147 1.95 -12.09 12.26
CA PRO A 147 0.86 -11.11 12.17
C PRO A 147 0.17 -10.88 13.51
N ALA A 148 -0.07 -11.94 14.29
CA ALA A 148 -0.66 -11.81 15.62
C ALA A 148 0.22 -10.97 16.55
N ALA A 149 1.55 -11.17 16.50
CA ALA A 149 2.49 -10.37 17.27
C ALA A 149 2.49 -8.89 16.82
N MET A 150 2.54 -8.61 15.51
CA MET A 150 2.48 -7.23 15.00
C MET A 150 1.18 -6.54 15.41
N LEU A 151 0.04 -7.20 15.24
CA LEU A 151 -1.26 -6.63 15.58
C LEU A 151 -1.49 -6.48 17.10
N SER A 152 -0.58 -6.99 17.93
CA SER A 152 -0.61 -6.86 19.39
C SER A 152 0.39 -5.83 19.92
N SER A 153 1.45 -5.50 19.17
CA SER A 153 2.53 -4.62 19.62
C SER A 153 2.12 -3.14 19.66
N ASN A 154 0.97 -2.77 19.08
CA ASN A 154 0.48 -1.40 19.00
C ASN A 154 1.55 -0.42 18.50
N THR A 155 2.29 -0.83 17.47
CA THR A 155 3.34 -0.02 16.87
C THR A 155 2.77 1.35 16.42
N PRO A 156 3.53 2.44 16.61
CA PRO A 156 3.13 3.76 16.16
C PRO A 156 3.01 3.81 14.66
N VAL A 157 2.00 4.51 14.15
CA VAL A 157 1.80 4.64 12.71
C VAL A 157 2.99 5.36 12.07
N SER A 158 3.39 4.85 10.91
CA SER A 158 4.55 5.34 10.17
C SER A 158 4.14 6.33 9.07
N ARG A 159 2.89 6.29 8.60
CA ARG A 159 2.44 7.14 7.48
C ARG A 159 0.97 7.50 7.54
N ILE A 160 0.66 8.73 7.14
CA ILE A 160 -0.68 9.30 7.01
C ILE A 160 -0.77 9.96 5.63
N LYS A 161 -1.82 9.67 4.87
CA LYS A 161 -2.09 10.27 3.56
C LYS A 161 -3.51 10.78 3.49
N LEU A 162 -3.67 12.02 3.02
CA LEU A 162 -4.93 12.60 2.58
C LEU A 162 -4.98 12.58 1.06
N GLU A 163 -5.90 11.80 0.51
CA GLU A 163 -6.19 11.84 -0.91
C GLU A 163 -7.24 12.92 -1.19
N ARG A 164 -6.98 13.76 -2.19
CA ARG A 164 -7.81 14.93 -2.48
C ARG A 164 -8.22 14.96 -3.95
N PHE A 165 -9.45 15.37 -4.21
CA PHE A 165 -9.98 15.53 -5.56
C PHE A 165 -9.44 16.84 -6.16
N GLY A 166 -8.86 16.76 -7.36
CA GLY A 166 -8.34 17.95 -8.07
C GLY A 166 -7.13 18.64 -7.41
N LYS A 167 -6.57 18.08 -6.32
CA LYS A 167 -5.42 18.64 -5.58
C LYS A 167 -4.38 17.55 -5.30
N PRO A 168 -3.08 17.90 -5.18
CA PRO A 168 -2.06 16.94 -4.74
C PRO A 168 -2.42 16.31 -3.39
N SER A 169 -2.02 15.05 -3.16
CA SER A 169 -2.19 14.45 -1.84
C SER A 169 -1.33 15.16 -0.80
N VAL A 170 -1.80 15.22 0.44
CA VAL A 170 -0.97 15.60 1.60
C VAL A 170 -0.51 14.32 2.28
N VAL A 171 0.77 14.21 2.58
CA VAL A 171 1.35 13.00 3.18
C VAL A 171 2.30 13.40 4.29
N LEU A 172 2.23 12.67 5.40
CA LEU A 172 3.21 12.71 6.47
C LEU A 172 3.70 11.28 6.71
N ALA A 173 5.01 11.07 6.66
CA ALA A 173 5.66 9.80 6.91
C ALA A 173 6.80 9.97 7.92
N ARG A 174 7.04 8.97 8.76
CA ARG A 174 8.23 8.93 9.62
C ARG A 174 9.46 8.68 8.75
N CYS A 175 10.42 9.60 8.82
CA CYS A 175 11.63 9.55 8.00
C CYS A 175 12.85 9.33 8.89
N SER A 176 13.32 8.09 8.96
CA SER A 176 14.37 7.63 9.88
C SER A 176 15.80 8.00 9.46
N GLY A 177 15.99 8.76 8.38
CA GLY A 177 17.31 9.11 7.86
C GLY A 177 18.09 7.91 7.28
N ALA A 178 17.46 6.75 7.08
CA ALA A 178 18.13 5.59 6.48
C ALA A 178 18.67 5.87 5.06
N GLU A 179 18.11 6.88 4.37
CA GLU A 179 18.48 7.30 3.02
C GLU A 179 18.98 8.76 2.95
N GLY A 180 19.30 9.39 4.10
CA GLY A 180 19.70 10.80 4.14
C GLY A 180 19.80 11.39 5.55
N PRO A 181 20.06 12.70 5.71
CA PRO A 181 20.12 13.30 7.04
C PRO A 181 18.79 13.08 7.80
N ALA A 182 18.90 12.64 9.05
CA ALA A 182 17.75 12.48 9.92
C ALA A 182 17.00 13.81 10.01
N THR A 183 15.72 13.78 9.67
CA THR A 183 14.85 14.96 9.74
C THR A 183 14.24 15.02 11.13
N ASP A 184 14.36 16.17 11.80
CA ASP A 184 13.61 16.38 13.05
C ASP A 184 12.12 16.48 12.73
N GLN A 185 11.36 15.53 13.28
CA GLN A 185 9.92 15.40 13.11
C GLN A 185 9.13 15.60 14.41
N THR A 186 9.76 16.12 15.46
CA THR A 186 9.15 16.31 16.78
C THR A 186 7.85 17.13 16.74
N VAL A 187 7.79 18.15 15.87
CA VAL A 187 6.58 18.98 15.66
C VAL A 187 5.38 18.18 15.16
N TYR A 188 5.59 17.06 14.48
CA TYR A 188 4.53 16.21 13.92
C TYR A 188 4.07 15.12 14.88
N GLU A 189 4.73 14.94 16.03
CA GLU A 189 4.41 13.88 16.99
C GLU A 189 2.94 13.90 17.49
N PRO A 190 2.30 15.08 17.72
CA PRO A 190 0.87 15.11 18.04
C PRO A 190 -0.02 14.49 16.95
N ILE A 191 0.34 14.68 15.67
CA ILE A 191 -0.39 14.12 14.53
C ILE A 191 -0.21 12.60 14.49
N PHE A 192 1.03 12.10 14.65
CA PHE A 192 1.29 10.66 14.73
C PHE A 192 0.59 10.00 15.91
N LYS A 193 0.55 10.66 17.08
CA LYS A 193 -0.15 10.16 18.26
C LYS A 193 -1.65 10.06 18.02
N ALA A 194 -2.26 11.08 17.41
CA ALA A 194 -3.68 11.07 17.06
C ALA A 194 -4.01 9.94 16.07
N ALA A 195 -3.21 9.79 15.02
CA ALA A 195 -3.39 8.73 14.03
C ALA A 195 -3.15 7.31 14.61
N THR A 196 -2.18 7.15 15.51
CA THR A 196 -1.94 5.89 16.23
C THR A 196 -3.14 5.54 17.11
N ALA A 197 -3.69 6.51 17.85
CA ALA A 197 -4.89 6.29 18.66
C ALA A 197 -6.12 5.92 17.82
N LEU A 198 -6.22 6.44 16.59
CA LEU A 198 -7.24 6.00 15.63
C LEU A 198 -7.00 4.56 15.19
N MET A 199 -5.80 4.24 14.67
CA MET A 199 -5.47 2.88 14.22
C MET A 199 -5.77 1.84 15.30
N SER A 200 -5.29 2.04 16.54
CA SER A 200 -5.54 1.11 17.65
C SER A 200 -7.03 0.92 17.97
N ARG A 201 -7.84 1.98 17.88
CA ARG A 201 -9.29 1.90 18.08
C ARG A 201 -9.96 1.05 17.00
N TYR A 202 -9.55 1.21 15.75
CA TYR A 202 -10.05 0.40 14.64
C TYR A 202 -9.58 -1.06 14.73
N ARG A 203 -8.32 -1.31 15.13
CA ARG A 203 -7.82 -2.67 15.39
C ARG A 203 -8.76 -3.41 16.36
N VAL A 204 -9.10 -2.78 17.49
CA VAL A 204 -10.00 -3.34 18.50
C VAL A 204 -11.42 -3.50 17.95
N THR A 205 -12.01 -2.45 17.38
CA THR A 205 -13.43 -2.45 16.97
C THR A 205 -13.70 -3.42 15.82
N LEU A 206 -12.74 -3.59 14.91
CA LEU A 206 -12.83 -4.53 13.80
C LEU A 206 -12.41 -5.96 14.19
N GLY A 207 -11.88 -6.17 15.40
CA GLY A 207 -11.40 -7.47 15.86
C GLY A 207 -10.22 -8.01 15.04
N VAL A 208 -9.36 -7.12 14.52
CA VAL A 208 -8.33 -7.48 13.52
C VAL A 208 -7.33 -8.48 14.06
N SER A 209 -6.92 -8.36 15.33
CA SER A 209 -5.93 -9.23 15.96
C SER A 209 -6.40 -10.70 16.05
N ARG A 210 -7.70 -10.94 15.94
CA ARG A 210 -8.28 -12.29 15.81
C ARG A 210 -8.56 -12.63 14.35
N MET A 211 -9.23 -11.74 13.62
CA MET A 211 -9.73 -12.03 12.27
C MET A 211 -8.59 -12.20 11.27
N VAL A 212 -7.59 -11.32 11.27
CA VAL A 212 -6.50 -11.35 10.29
C VAL A 212 -5.68 -12.64 10.37
N PRO A 213 -5.18 -13.09 11.55
CA PRO A 213 -4.45 -14.36 11.61
C PRO A 213 -5.31 -15.55 11.18
N GLN A 214 -6.62 -15.55 11.47
CA GLN A 214 -7.53 -16.63 11.09
C GLN A 214 -7.73 -16.69 9.56
N GLU A 215 -7.91 -15.55 8.90
CA GLU A 215 -8.03 -15.49 7.45
C GLU A 215 -6.71 -15.83 6.74
N LEU A 216 -5.57 -15.37 7.27
CA LEU A 216 -4.24 -15.71 6.73
C LEU A 216 -3.95 -17.22 6.86
N ALA A 217 -4.34 -17.85 7.97
CA ALA A 217 -4.17 -19.30 8.13
C ALA A 217 -4.91 -20.09 7.04
N ARG A 218 -6.03 -19.58 6.52
CA ARG A 218 -6.76 -20.20 5.39
C ARG A 218 -6.01 -20.10 4.06
N LEU A 219 -5.04 -19.20 3.95
CA LEU A 219 -4.11 -19.11 2.81
C LEU A 219 -2.88 -20.01 3.03
N GLY A 220 -2.79 -20.74 4.15
CA GLY A 220 -1.64 -21.58 4.49
C GLY A 220 -0.51 -20.83 5.20
N TRP A 221 -0.68 -19.53 5.47
CA TRP A 221 0.29 -18.74 6.21
C TRP A 221 0.52 -19.31 7.62
N GLY A 222 1.78 -19.57 7.99
CA GLY A 222 2.17 -20.20 9.26
C GLY A 222 2.13 -21.73 9.30
N THR A 223 1.58 -22.40 8.27
CA THR A 223 1.57 -23.89 8.18
C THR A 223 2.75 -24.46 7.40
N ALA A 224 3.49 -23.63 6.67
CA ALA A 224 4.65 -24.03 5.87
C ALA A 224 5.83 -24.63 6.68
N SER A 225 5.78 -24.62 8.01
CA SER A 225 6.80 -25.20 8.89
C SER A 225 6.53 -26.66 9.33
N ARG A 226 5.38 -27.26 8.97
CA ARG A 226 5.00 -28.60 9.47
C ARG A 226 5.13 -29.77 8.50
N THR A 227 5.62 -29.56 7.28
CA THR A 227 5.79 -30.65 6.29
C THR A 227 7.24 -30.80 5.85
N SER A 228 8.13 -31.20 6.77
CA SER A 228 9.41 -31.84 6.41
C SER A 228 9.98 -32.72 7.54
N LYS A 229 9.19 -33.66 8.05
CA LYS A 229 9.75 -34.91 8.60
C LYS A 229 9.00 -36.10 8.01
N LYS A 230 9.41 -36.51 6.81
CA LYS A 230 9.22 -37.90 6.37
C LYS A 230 10.11 -38.75 7.27
N THR A 231 9.52 -39.41 8.27
CA THR A 231 10.16 -40.49 9.01
C THR A 231 10.54 -41.59 8.00
N PRO A 232 11.80 -42.04 7.93
CA PRO A 232 12.17 -43.18 7.09
C PRO A 232 11.44 -44.44 7.60
N PRO A 233 10.99 -45.35 6.72
CA PRO A 233 10.41 -46.60 7.17
C PRO A 233 11.48 -47.42 7.91
N ALA A 234 11.12 -47.94 9.09
CA ALA A 234 11.97 -48.80 9.89
C ALA A 234 12.36 -50.05 9.09
N ALA A 235 13.66 -50.33 9.01
CA ALA A 235 14.19 -51.54 8.40
C ALA A 235 13.70 -52.77 9.18
N ARG A 236 12.90 -53.60 8.51
CA ARG A 236 12.42 -54.89 9.00
C ARG A 236 13.60 -55.87 8.97
N LYS A 237 14.18 -56.20 10.13
CA LYS A 237 15.09 -57.35 10.25
C LYS A 237 14.26 -58.62 10.04
N SER A 238 14.67 -59.42 9.06
CA SER A 238 14.11 -60.76 8.81
C SER A 238 14.82 -61.79 9.69
N PRO A 239 14.15 -62.91 10.05
CA PRO A 239 14.68 -63.93 10.95
C PRO A 239 15.85 -64.73 10.39
#